data_AF-A0A8E2DTW7-F1
#
_entry.id   AF-A0A8E2DTW7-F1
#
_cell.length_a   1.000
_cell.length_b   1.000
_cell.length_c   1.000
_cell.angle_alpha   90.00
_cell.angle_beta   90.00
_cell.angle_gamma   90.00
#
_symmetry.space_group_name_H-M   'P 1'
#
loop_
_entity.id
_entity.type
_entity.pdbx_description
1 polymer ?
#
loop_
_entity_poly.entity_id
_entity_poly.type
_entity_poly.pdbx_seq_one_letter_code
_entity_poly.pdbx_strand_id
1 'polypeptide(L)'
;MTPMREQKGHVIGISVDCPPPSLGSRAPFASTSSHTTVSGQTAAEIVSFLNGLQEPLLHLAVALHELGIRTGQALDVLCRTPEMWDAFIGKLQRDHEIKFADCVMIVDGLKMRRVGLQDAT
;
A
#
# COMPACT_ATOMS: atom_id res chain seq x y z
N MET A 1 -43.53 32.28 -12.06
CA MET A 1 -44.35 31.11 -11.67
C MET A 1 -43.41 29.92 -11.57
N THR A 2 -43.09 29.52 -10.35
CA THR A 2 -42.31 28.30 -10.03
C THR A 2 -43.21 27.40 -9.19
N PRO A 3 -43.15 26.09 -9.40
CA PRO A 3 -42.81 25.21 -8.28
C PRO A 3 -41.67 24.26 -8.71
N MET A 4 -40.52 24.19 -8.03
CA MET A 4 -40.29 23.46 -6.77
C MET A 4 -40.92 22.06 -6.73
N ARG A 5 -40.10 21.03 -6.96
CA ARG A 5 -40.20 19.63 -6.45
C ARG A 5 -39.18 18.74 -7.18
N GLU A 6 -38.51 17.75 -6.59
CA GLU A 6 -38.52 17.20 -5.24
C GLU A 6 -37.23 16.36 -5.12
N GLN A 7 -36.47 16.54 -4.04
CA GLN A 7 -35.46 15.56 -3.62
C GLN A 7 -36.18 14.28 -3.19
N LYS A 8 -35.80 13.13 -3.77
CA LYS A 8 -35.95 11.81 -3.15
C LYS A 8 -34.55 11.18 -3.27
N GLY A 9 -33.76 11.06 -2.22
CA GLY A 9 -34.13 10.41 -0.97
C GLY A 9 -34.20 8.89 -1.20
N HIS A 10 -33.18 8.30 -1.85
CA HIS A 10 -33.08 6.85 -1.94
C HIS A 10 -32.39 6.32 -0.68
N VAL A 11 -33.21 6.09 0.33
CA VAL A 11 -32.93 5.20 1.45
C VAL A 11 -32.64 3.82 0.87
N ILE A 12 -31.37 3.40 0.90
CA ILE A 12 -31.05 1.99 0.76
C ILE A 12 -31.46 1.36 2.09
N GLY A 13 -32.68 0.83 2.12
CA GLY A 13 -33.15 0.00 3.21
C GLY A 13 -32.25 -1.23 3.29
N ILE A 14 -31.29 -1.23 4.20
CA ILE A 14 -30.70 -2.48 4.66
C ILE A 14 -31.83 -3.26 5.34
N SER A 15 -32.30 -4.33 4.70
CA SER A 15 -33.05 -5.35 5.41
C SER A 15 -32.11 -5.96 6.43
N VAL A 16 -32.09 -5.38 7.63
CA VAL A 16 -31.58 -6.03 8.83
C VAL A 16 -32.61 -7.08 9.20
N ASP A 17 -32.50 -8.24 8.54
CA ASP A 17 -33.09 -9.47 9.02
C ASP A 17 -32.40 -9.80 10.34
N CYS A 18 -33.07 -9.51 11.45
CA CYS A 18 -32.66 -9.84 12.79
C CYS A 18 -32.97 -11.32 13.06
N PRO A 19 -31.98 -12.20 13.26
CA PRO A 19 -32.20 -13.41 14.03
C PRO A 19 -32.17 -13.09 15.55
N PRO A 20 -32.95 -13.81 16.37
CA PRO A 20 -33.16 -13.49 17.79
C PRO A 20 -31.90 -13.74 18.65
N PRO A 21 -31.73 -13.04 19.79
CA PRO A 21 -30.68 -13.37 20.74
C PRO A 21 -31.22 -14.36 21.78
N SER A 22 -30.62 -15.55 21.90
CA SER A 22 -30.62 -16.32 23.16
C SER A 22 -29.55 -17.40 23.18
N LEU A 23 -28.55 -17.16 24.03
CA LEU A 23 -27.65 -18.05 24.77
C LEU A 23 -27.17 -19.36 24.10
N GLY A 24 -25.88 -19.40 23.77
CA GLY A 24 -25.15 -20.65 23.56
C GLY A 24 -23.79 -20.47 22.90
N SER A 25 -22.74 -20.55 23.70
CA SER A 25 -21.31 -20.42 23.38
C SER A 25 -20.80 -20.95 22.02
N ARG A 26 -19.99 -20.08 21.38
CA ARG A 26 -18.74 -20.33 20.61
C ARG A 26 -18.84 -20.72 19.12
N ALA A 27 -18.72 -19.67 18.30
CA ALA A 27 -18.40 -19.58 16.87
C ALA A 27 -16.99 -20.16 16.51
N PRO A 28 -16.56 -20.31 15.23
CA PRO A 28 -17.09 -19.60 14.07
C PRO A 28 -17.32 -20.37 12.75
N PHE A 29 -18.36 -19.89 12.09
CA PHE A 29 -18.70 -20.01 10.68
C PHE A 29 -17.57 -19.46 9.81
N ALA A 30 -17.08 -20.30 8.91
CA ALA A 30 -16.16 -19.91 7.85
C ALA A 30 -16.94 -19.13 6.78
N SER A 31 -16.95 -17.81 6.88
CA SER A 31 -17.24 -16.94 5.75
C SER A 31 -16.02 -16.95 4.84
N THR A 32 -15.99 -17.86 3.86
CA THR A 32 -14.97 -17.85 2.80
C THR A 32 -15.27 -16.70 1.85
N SER A 33 -14.86 -15.51 2.27
CA SER A 33 -14.80 -14.33 1.40
C SER A 33 -13.65 -14.57 0.42
N SER A 34 -13.99 -15.01 -0.79
CA SER A 34 -13.04 -15.11 -1.91
C SER A 34 -12.66 -13.71 -2.38
N HIS A 35 -11.85 -13.02 -1.58
CA HIS A 35 -11.15 -11.82 -2.01
C HIS A 35 -9.96 -12.25 -2.85
N THR A 36 -10.07 -12.08 -4.16
CA THR A 36 -8.93 -12.08 -5.07
C THR A 36 -8.05 -10.86 -4.75
N THR A 37 -7.27 -10.92 -3.66
CA THR A 37 -6.37 -9.84 -3.19
C THR A 37 -4.92 -10.07 -3.59
N VAL A 38 -4.67 -10.63 -4.77
CA VAL A 38 -3.30 -10.69 -5.31
C VAL A 38 -2.74 -9.29 -5.56
N SER A 39 -3.60 -8.30 -5.86
CA SER A 39 -3.19 -6.91 -6.10
C SER A 39 -3.00 -6.07 -4.83
N GLY A 40 -3.59 -6.47 -3.69
CA GLY A 40 -3.49 -5.70 -2.44
C GLY A 40 -2.23 -6.04 -1.63
N GLN A 41 -1.76 -7.28 -1.74
CA GLN A 41 -0.63 -7.79 -0.97
C GLN A 41 0.71 -7.19 -1.46
N THR A 42 0.83 -6.92 -2.77
CA THR A 42 2.04 -6.37 -3.39
C THR A 42 2.24 -4.88 -3.14
N ALA A 43 1.15 -4.11 -3.07
CA ALA A 43 1.21 -2.71 -2.64
C ALA A 43 1.55 -2.58 -1.15
N ALA A 44 1.09 -3.54 -0.32
CA ALA A 44 1.33 -3.53 1.12
C ALA A 44 2.82 -3.59 1.48
N GLU A 45 3.63 -4.37 0.76
CA GLU A 45 5.08 -4.49 1.04
C GLU A 45 5.85 -3.19 0.77
N ILE A 46 5.45 -2.43 -0.24
CA ILE A 46 6.04 -1.12 -0.55
C ILE A 46 5.63 -0.11 0.50
N VAL A 47 4.35 -0.11 0.88
CA VAL A 47 3.84 0.76 1.96
C VAL A 47 4.55 0.43 3.28
N SER A 48 4.72 -0.84 3.62
CA SER A 48 5.47 -1.27 4.80
C SER A 48 6.93 -0.83 4.76
N PHE A 49 7.58 -0.91 3.60
CA PHE A 49 8.95 -0.40 3.42
C PHE A 49 9.03 1.11 3.68
N LEU A 50 8.16 1.89 3.03
CA LEU A 50 8.15 3.35 3.16
C LEU A 50 7.80 3.82 4.57
N ASN A 51 6.95 3.07 5.28
CA ASN A 51 6.57 3.35 6.66
C ASN A 51 7.67 2.92 7.67
N GLY A 52 8.55 1.99 7.26
CA GLY A 52 9.68 1.51 8.06
C GLY A 52 10.95 2.37 7.95
N LEU A 53 10.92 3.44 7.15
CA LEU A 53 11.99 4.42 7.08
C LEU A 53 12.01 5.30 8.34
N GLN A 54 13.12 6.01 8.57
CA GLN A 54 13.26 6.91 9.73
C GLN A 54 12.11 7.93 9.81
N GLU A 55 11.65 8.42 8.66
CA GLU A 55 10.41 9.18 8.51
C GLU A 55 9.51 8.48 7.48
N PRO A 56 8.21 8.32 7.73
CA PRO A 56 7.33 7.60 6.83
C PRO A 56 7.10 8.38 5.52
N LEU A 57 7.68 7.88 4.42
CA LEU A 57 7.61 8.52 3.11
C LEU A 57 6.49 7.95 2.23
N LEU A 58 5.28 7.81 2.79
CA LEU A 58 4.14 7.19 2.09
C LEU A 58 3.71 7.91 0.81
N HIS A 59 3.98 9.22 0.72
CA HIS A 59 3.71 10.02 -0.48
C HIS A 59 4.54 9.55 -1.70
N LEU A 60 5.63 8.82 -1.49
CA LEU A 60 6.49 8.27 -2.55
C LEU A 60 5.96 6.95 -3.13
N ALA A 61 4.92 6.35 -2.54
CA ALA A 61 4.36 5.09 -3.03
C ALA A 61 3.89 5.19 -4.49
N VAL A 62 3.31 6.33 -4.86
CA VAL A 62 2.85 6.58 -6.24
C VAL A 62 4.04 6.69 -7.19
N ALA A 63 5.06 7.47 -6.83
CA ALA A 63 6.27 7.63 -7.63
C ALA A 63 7.00 6.28 -7.85
N LEU A 64 7.13 5.46 -6.80
CA LEU A 64 7.69 4.11 -6.90
C LEU A 64 6.89 3.24 -7.87
N HIS A 65 5.56 3.29 -7.79
CA HIS A 65 4.68 2.52 -8.67
C HIS A 65 4.79 2.96 -10.15
N GLU A 66 4.91 4.26 -10.41
CA GLU A 66 5.10 4.84 -11.74
C GLU A 66 6.46 4.47 -12.34
N LEU A 67 7.50 4.37 -11.50
CA LEU A 67 8.83 3.91 -11.89
C LEU A 67 8.96 2.38 -11.99
N GLY A 68 7.87 1.64 -11.81
CA GLY A 68 7.81 0.19 -12.01
C GLY A 68 8.08 -0.64 -10.76
N ILE A 69 8.35 -0.01 -9.61
CA ILE A 69 8.44 -0.69 -8.32
C ILE A 69 7.02 -0.85 -7.76
N ARG A 70 6.35 -1.93 -8.15
CA ARG A 70 4.93 -2.20 -7.80
C ARG A 70 4.75 -3.32 -6.78
N THR A 71 5.80 -4.08 -6.53
CA THR A 71 5.79 -5.29 -5.70
C THR A 71 6.99 -5.29 -4.76
N GLY A 72 6.91 -6.02 -3.65
CA GLY A 72 8.08 -6.23 -2.78
C GLY A 72 9.23 -6.93 -3.51
N GLN A 73 8.93 -7.83 -4.47
CA GLN A 73 9.96 -8.44 -5.31
C GLN A 73 10.69 -7.43 -6.19
N ALA A 74 9.99 -6.48 -6.82
CA ALA A 74 10.64 -5.42 -7.61
C ALA A 74 11.51 -4.54 -6.72
N LEU A 75 11.05 -4.26 -5.50
CA LEU A 75 11.83 -3.56 -4.49
C LEU A 75 13.05 -4.37 -4.03
N ASP A 76 12.94 -5.69 -3.85
CA ASP A 76 14.06 -6.56 -3.49
C ASP A 76 15.10 -6.64 -4.62
N VAL A 77 14.67 -6.67 -5.88
CA VAL A 77 15.55 -6.57 -7.04
C VAL A 77 16.30 -5.23 -7.02
N LEU A 78 15.61 -4.12 -6.74
CA LEU A 78 16.25 -2.82 -6.57
C LEU A 78 17.27 -2.86 -5.42
N CYS A 79 16.92 -3.46 -4.27
CA CYS A 79 17.85 -3.61 -3.13
C CYS A 79 19.11 -4.41 -3.49
N ARG A 80 18.99 -5.44 -4.35
CA ARG A 80 20.11 -6.30 -4.76
C ARG A 80 21.02 -5.68 -5.82
N THR A 81 20.59 -4.58 -6.44
CA THR A 81 21.28 -3.98 -7.60
C THR A 81 21.72 -2.54 -7.29
N PRO A 82 22.73 -2.34 -6.41
CA PRO A 82 23.14 -1.01 -5.96
C PRO A 82 23.63 -0.08 -7.07
N GLU A 83 24.15 -0.63 -8.17
CA GLU A 83 24.54 0.13 -9.36
C GLU A 83 23.37 0.85 -10.04
N MET A 84 22.12 0.44 -9.78
CA MET A 84 20.92 1.11 -10.31
C MET A 84 20.41 2.21 -9.39
N TRP A 85 20.91 2.36 -8.17
CA TRP A 85 20.36 3.30 -7.19
C TRP A 85 20.48 4.75 -7.64
N ASP A 86 21.64 5.17 -8.15
CA ASP A 86 21.84 6.55 -8.61
C ASP A 86 20.91 6.89 -9.78
N ALA A 87 20.74 5.96 -10.71
CA ALA A 87 19.83 6.14 -11.84
C ALA A 87 18.36 6.20 -11.39
N PHE A 88 17.98 5.37 -10.42
CA PHE A 88 16.64 5.36 -9.83
C PHE A 88 16.34 6.65 -9.06
N ILE A 89 17.24 7.08 -8.18
CA ILE A 89 17.11 8.35 -7.43
C ILE A 89 17.10 9.54 -8.38
N GLY A 90 17.95 9.54 -9.41
CA GLY A 90 17.96 10.59 -10.42
C GLY A 90 16.68 10.66 -11.26
N LYS A 91 15.93 9.56 -11.41
CA LYS A 91 14.57 9.60 -11.98
C LYS A 91 13.56 10.12 -10.96
N LEU A 92 13.63 9.66 -9.71
CA LEU A 92 12.76 10.14 -8.62
C LEU A 92 12.79 11.66 -8.48
N GLN A 93 14.00 12.25 -8.51
CA GLN A 93 14.19 13.69 -8.38
C GLN A 93 13.70 14.47 -9.61
N ARG A 94 13.95 13.94 -10.82
CA ARG A 94 13.58 14.63 -12.07
C ARG A 94 12.09 14.54 -12.37
N ASP A 95 11.49 13.38 -12.15
CA ASP A 95 10.14 13.07 -12.61
C ASP A 95 9.07 13.40 -11.55
N HIS A 96 9.46 13.41 -10.26
CA HIS A 96 8.52 13.61 -9.14
C HIS A 96 8.93 14.72 -8.16
N GLU A 97 9.99 15.49 -8.44
CA GLU A 97 10.46 16.62 -7.61
C GLU A 97 10.78 16.23 -6.15
N ILE A 98 11.27 15.00 -5.94
CA ILE A 98 11.54 14.49 -4.59
C ILE A 98 12.76 15.18 -3.99
N LYS A 99 12.67 15.55 -2.72
CA LYS A 99 13.73 16.24 -2.00
C LYS A 99 14.95 15.34 -1.85
N PHE A 100 16.13 15.96 -1.81
CA PHE A 100 17.38 15.25 -1.56
C PHE A 100 17.37 14.44 -0.25
N ALA A 101 16.80 15.00 0.82
CA ALA A 101 16.70 14.32 2.12
C ALA A 101 15.89 13.01 2.03
N ASP A 102 14.75 13.03 1.33
CA ASP A 102 13.89 11.86 1.12
C ASP A 102 14.62 10.80 0.27
N CYS A 103 15.41 11.24 -0.70
CA CYS A 103 16.25 10.35 -1.50
C CYS A 103 17.32 9.65 -0.65
N VAL A 104 17.96 10.37 0.27
CA VAL A 104 18.93 9.79 1.21
C VAL A 104 18.25 8.74 2.10
N MET A 105 17.05 9.03 2.60
CA MET A 105 16.26 8.08 3.41
C MET A 105 15.89 6.81 2.63
N ILE A 106 15.48 6.94 1.37
CA ILE A 106 15.22 5.78 0.51
C ILE A 106 16.48 4.94 0.35
N VAL A 107 17.61 5.56 0.01
CA VAL A 107 18.88 4.83 -0.19
C VAL A 107 19.29 4.10 1.09
N ASP A 108 19.12 4.73 2.25
CA ASP A 108 19.42 4.09 3.53
C ASP A 108 18.49 2.89 3.79
N GLY A 109 17.19 3.05 3.53
CA GLY A 109 16.22 1.95 3.60
C GLY A 109 16.55 0.79 2.67
N LEU A 110 16.97 1.07 1.43
CA LEU A 110 17.40 0.05 0.46
C LEU A 110 18.64 -0.70 0.96
N LYS A 111 19.61 0.00 1.57
CA LYS A 111 20.79 -0.62 2.19
C LYS A 111 20.39 -1.54 3.34
N MET A 112 19.54 -1.10 4.25
CA MET A 112 19.10 -1.90 5.39
C MET A 112 18.36 -3.17 4.94
N ARG A 113 17.42 -3.02 3.99
CA ARG A 113 16.69 -4.16 3.43
C ARG A 113 17.63 -5.12 2.70
N ARG A 114 18.65 -4.61 1.98
CA ARG A 114 19.68 -5.45 1.34
C ARG A 114 20.47 -6.28 2.34
N VAL A 115 20.88 -5.70 3.48
CA VAL A 115 21.58 -6.44 4.54
C VAL A 115 20.69 -7.59 5.06
N GLY A 116 19.42 -7.30 5.35
CA GLY A 116 18.47 -8.34 5.78
C GLY A 116 18.23 -9.45 4.74
N LEU A 117 18.34 -9.14 3.44
CA LEU A 117 18.27 -10.15 2.37
C LEU A 117 19.55 -11.00 2.27
N GLN A 118 20.70 -10.47 2.67
CA GLN A 118 21.99 -11.17 2.64
C GLN A 118 22.14 -12.12 3.85
N ASP A 119 21.64 -11.72 5.02
CA ASP A 119 21.65 -12.57 6.24
C ASP A 119 20.71 -13.78 6.14
N ALA A 120 19.77 -13.79 5.18
CA ALA A 120 18.82 -14.89 4.98
C ALA A 120 19.32 -16.01 4.04
N THR A 121 20.58 -15.95 3.59
CA THR A 121 21.22 -16.92 2.68
C THR A 121 22.29 -17.71 3.39
#